data_AF-A0A966YG68-F1
#
_entry.id   AF-A0A966YG68-F1
#
_cell.length_a   1.000
_cell.length_b   1.000
_cell.length_c   1.000
_cell.angle_alpha   90.00
_cell.angle_beta   90.00
_cell.angle_gamma   90.00
#
_symmetry.space_group_name_H-M   'P 1'
#
loop_
_entity.id
_entity.type
_entity.pdbx_description
1 polymer ?
#
loop_
_entity_poly.entity_id
_entity_poly.type
_entity_poly.pdbx_seq_one_letter_code
_entity_poly.pdbx_strand_id
1 'polypeptide(L)'
;MLWGFPSCRTSALSVVGCWSSTAVQQARAAARRTQCVNNLKQIGLGLHNYYDVNKHLPPGYSNDNGWMVTAFILPFMEESALYDTFNTRAPMNVGDTTLLANIRRTIPGYLCPASVDPVKDQSPDIRVNGVRIGLANYIAFSGSQDLRCTSSGANGLFFWDSDTTFEEVLDGLSKTAAFTERTGVTINGTNHRAAVWAGVSHPCSSTNGFDNIRNAQTQARVGWSMINAVNSGYQFGPSSLHSGGVNMLMADGSVRWVSETIDASNNSTQPKSLYFLLVEKADGQVLPSF
;
A
#
# COMPACT_ATOMS: atom_id res chain seq x y z
N MET A 1 -6.68 30.60 -37.34
CA MET A 1 -7.24 29.26 -37.10
C MET A 1 -7.49 29.13 -35.60
N LEU A 2 -8.71 29.46 -35.18
CA LEU A 2 -9.19 29.26 -33.81
C LEU A 2 -9.89 27.89 -33.78
N TRP A 3 -9.40 26.97 -32.96
CA TRP A 3 -10.07 25.69 -32.74
C TRP A 3 -11.33 25.93 -31.90
N GLY A 4 -12.48 25.58 -32.46
CA GLY A 4 -13.79 25.82 -31.87
C GLY A 4 -14.08 24.88 -30.70
N PHE A 5 -14.45 25.47 -29.56
CA PHE A 5 -15.21 24.78 -28.53
C PHE A 5 -16.64 24.54 -29.04
N PRO A 6 -17.20 23.31 -28.94
CA PRO A 6 -18.59 23.10 -29.31
C PRO A 6 -19.49 23.79 -28.29
N SER A 7 -20.14 24.86 -28.72
CA SER A 7 -21.16 25.61 -27.98
C SER A 7 -22.29 24.67 -27.56
N CYS A 8 -22.49 24.50 -26.25
CA CYS A 8 -23.64 23.79 -25.68
C CYS A 8 -24.91 24.61 -25.98
N ARG A 9 -25.63 24.28 -27.06
CA ARG A 9 -26.86 24.98 -27.44
C ARG A 9 -28.00 24.65 -26.47
N THR A 10 -28.73 25.71 -26.16
CA THR A 10 -29.90 25.89 -25.30
C THR A 10 -31.06 24.96 -25.66
N SER A 11 -31.10 23.77 -25.06
CA SER A 11 -32.34 22.98 -24.93
C SER A 11 -32.43 22.48 -23.49
N ALA A 12 -33.62 22.52 -22.87
CA ALA A 12 -33.77 22.11 -21.47
C ALA A 12 -33.31 20.65 -21.24
N LEU A 13 -33.38 19.80 -22.26
CA LEU A 13 -32.87 18.43 -22.26
C LEU A 13 -31.32 18.32 -22.32
N SER A 14 -30.62 19.21 -23.04
CA SER A 14 -29.15 19.20 -23.11
C SER A 14 -28.50 19.67 -21.81
N VAL A 15 -29.15 20.60 -21.11
CA VAL A 15 -28.70 21.07 -19.79
C VAL A 15 -28.83 19.94 -18.76
N VAL A 16 -29.99 19.27 -18.67
CA VAL A 16 -30.20 18.12 -17.75
C VAL A 16 -29.20 16.98 -18.00
N GLY A 17 -28.87 16.68 -19.26
CA GLY A 17 -27.83 15.70 -19.60
C GLY A 17 -26.43 16.08 -19.11
N CYS A 18 -26.07 17.36 -19.18
CA CYS A 18 -24.76 17.85 -18.73
C CYS A 18 -24.62 17.78 -17.20
N TRP A 19 -25.64 18.21 -16.43
CA TRP A 19 -25.66 18.11 -14.96
C TRP A 19 -25.69 16.66 -14.47
N SER A 20 -26.36 15.76 -15.21
CA SER A 20 -26.37 14.33 -14.87
C SER A 20 -25.00 13.68 -14.99
N SER A 21 -24.15 14.15 -15.92
CA SER A 21 -22.83 13.53 -16.15
C SER A 21 -21.81 13.87 -15.07
N THR A 22 -21.82 15.09 -14.53
CA THR A 22 -20.91 15.50 -13.45
C THR A 22 -21.32 14.90 -12.10
N ALA A 23 -22.62 14.91 -11.76
CA ALA A 23 -23.13 14.30 -10.55
C ALA A 23 -22.92 12.78 -10.50
N VAL A 24 -23.16 12.08 -11.62
CA VAL A 24 -22.91 10.63 -11.72
C VAL A 24 -21.42 10.31 -11.60
N GLN A 25 -20.53 11.14 -12.17
CA GLN A 25 -19.09 10.95 -12.02
C GLN A 25 -18.62 11.16 -10.57
N GLN A 26 -19.13 12.18 -9.89
CA GLN A 26 -18.86 12.41 -8.46
C GLN A 26 -19.37 11.26 -7.59
N ALA A 27 -20.60 10.78 -7.82
CA ALA A 27 -21.16 9.64 -7.10
C ALA A 27 -20.32 8.37 -7.31
N ARG A 28 -19.88 8.10 -8.54
CA ARG A 28 -18.99 6.96 -8.84
C ARG A 28 -17.62 7.09 -8.16
N ALA A 29 -17.05 8.31 -8.11
CA ALA A 29 -15.79 8.54 -7.41
C ALA A 29 -15.92 8.32 -5.89
N ALA A 30 -17.00 8.81 -5.29
CA ALA A 30 -17.30 8.57 -3.88
C ALA A 30 -17.53 7.09 -3.55
N ALA A 31 -18.23 6.36 -4.43
CA ALA A 31 -18.44 4.92 -4.28
C ALA A 31 -17.11 4.14 -4.34
N ARG A 32 -16.22 4.47 -5.28
CA ARG A 32 -14.89 3.85 -5.36
C ARG A 32 -14.05 4.10 -4.11
N ARG A 33 -14.08 5.33 -3.56
CA ARG A 33 -13.40 5.65 -2.29
C ARG A 33 -13.95 4.82 -1.13
N THR A 34 -15.28 4.72 -1.03
CA THR A 34 -15.94 3.91 0.01
C THR A 34 -15.53 2.44 -0.08
N GLN A 35 -15.43 1.90 -1.30
CA GLN A 35 -14.95 0.54 -1.49
C GLN A 35 -13.47 0.38 -1.10
N CYS A 36 -12.60 1.34 -1.42
CA CYS A 36 -11.20 1.27 -0.96
C CYS A 36 -11.08 1.33 0.57
N VAL A 37 -11.93 2.12 1.25
CA VAL A 37 -12.03 2.13 2.72
C VAL A 37 -12.48 0.77 3.25
N ASN A 38 -13.48 0.13 2.63
CA ASN A 38 -13.94 -1.19 3.05
C ASN A 38 -12.85 -2.26 2.87
N ASN A 39 -12.08 -2.22 1.79
CA ASN A 39 -10.95 -3.12 1.58
C ASN A 39 -9.87 -2.95 2.66
N LEU A 40 -9.52 -1.71 3.01
CA LEU A 40 -8.61 -1.44 4.14
C LEU A 40 -9.17 -1.94 5.47
N LYS A 41 -10.47 -1.82 5.71
CA LYS A 41 -11.11 -2.39 6.91
C LYS A 41 -11.05 -3.92 6.94
N GLN A 42 -11.19 -4.58 5.79
CA GLN A 42 -11.01 -6.04 5.70
C GLN A 42 -9.57 -6.43 6.04
N ILE A 43 -8.58 -5.69 5.53
CA ILE A 43 -7.16 -5.88 5.89
C ILE A 43 -6.97 -5.68 7.40
N GLY A 44 -7.55 -4.63 7.98
CA GLY A 44 -7.53 -4.37 9.42
C GLY A 44 -8.09 -5.53 10.23
N LEU A 45 -9.26 -6.04 9.84
CA LEU A 45 -9.85 -7.22 10.47
C LEU A 45 -8.94 -8.45 10.33
N GLY A 46 -8.34 -8.64 9.15
CA GLY A 46 -7.38 -9.72 8.90
C GLY A 46 -6.14 -9.65 9.79
N LEU A 47 -5.61 -8.46 10.03
CA LEU A 47 -4.48 -8.23 10.94
C LEU A 47 -4.85 -8.55 12.40
N HIS A 48 -6.04 -8.12 12.85
CA HIS A 48 -6.52 -8.39 14.20
C HIS A 48 -6.80 -9.88 14.42
N ASN A 49 -7.39 -10.56 13.44
CA ASN A 49 -7.61 -12.01 13.49
C ASN A 49 -6.27 -12.79 13.49
N TYR A 50 -5.29 -12.34 12.69
CA TYR A 50 -3.94 -12.91 12.74
C TYR A 50 -3.33 -12.73 14.13
N TYR A 51 -3.41 -11.53 14.69
CA TYR A 51 -2.88 -11.22 16.02
C TYR A 51 -3.57 -12.05 17.10
N ASP A 52 -4.89 -12.26 17.04
CA ASP A 52 -5.58 -13.08 18.04
C ASP A 52 -5.07 -14.53 18.07
N VAL A 53 -4.73 -15.10 16.90
CA VAL A 53 -4.19 -16.47 16.81
C VAL A 53 -2.71 -16.54 17.17
N ASN A 54 -1.89 -15.60 16.69
CA ASN A 54 -0.42 -15.68 16.78
C ASN A 54 0.18 -14.86 17.93
N LYS A 55 -0.60 -13.96 18.54
CA LYS A 55 -0.20 -13.02 19.61
C LYS A 55 0.88 -12.01 19.22
N HIS A 56 1.11 -11.84 17.93
CA HIS A 56 1.93 -10.80 17.35
C HIS A 56 1.39 -10.44 15.96
N LEU A 57 1.73 -9.25 15.45
CA LEU A 57 1.42 -8.87 14.07
C LEU A 57 2.26 -9.71 13.09
N PRO A 58 1.75 -9.95 11.87
CA PRO A 58 2.52 -10.67 10.87
C PRO A 58 3.76 -9.86 10.48
N PRO A 59 4.87 -10.53 10.12
CA PRO A 59 6.07 -9.82 9.69
C PRO A 59 5.79 -9.01 8.44
N GLY A 60 6.33 -7.79 8.39
CA GLY A 60 6.26 -6.95 7.18
C GLY A 60 6.83 -7.68 5.97
N TYR A 61 7.94 -8.38 6.19
CA TYR A 61 8.60 -9.25 5.22
C TYR A 61 9.36 -10.34 5.97
N SER A 62 9.22 -11.60 5.57
CA SER A 62 10.03 -12.70 6.10
C SER A 62 11.32 -12.83 5.29
N ASN A 63 12.47 -12.63 5.92
CA ASN A 63 13.76 -12.63 5.23
C ASN A 63 14.14 -14.02 4.72
N ASP A 64 13.95 -15.04 5.55
CA ASP A 64 14.29 -16.43 5.21
C ASP A 64 13.34 -17.00 4.15
N ASN A 65 12.07 -16.57 4.18
CA ASN A 65 11.01 -17.22 3.41
C ASN A 65 10.55 -16.42 2.18
N GLY A 66 10.79 -15.11 2.14
CA GLY A 66 10.41 -14.23 1.02
C GLY A 66 8.93 -13.81 0.99
N TRP A 67 8.15 -14.16 2.01
CA TRP A 67 6.72 -13.86 2.11
C TRP A 67 6.46 -12.51 2.76
N MET A 68 5.38 -11.83 2.37
CA MET A 68 5.00 -10.52 2.88
C MET A 68 3.81 -10.60 3.82
N VAL A 69 3.62 -9.55 4.63
CA VAL A 69 2.48 -9.35 5.53
C VAL A 69 1.13 -9.73 4.90
N THR A 70 0.92 -9.35 3.64
CA THR A 70 -0.29 -9.62 2.85
C THR A 70 -0.46 -11.10 2.49
N ALA A 71 0.59 -11.90 2.45
CA ALA A 71 0.46 -13.36 2.30
C ALA A 71 0.04 -14.02 3.62
N PHE A 72 0.55 -13.54 4.76
CA PHE A 72 0.22 -14.09 6.08
C PHE A 72 -1.23 -13.86 6.50
N ILE A 73 -1.84 -12.75 6.08
CA ILE A 73 -3.24 -12.44 6.42
C ILE A 73 -4.27 -13.04 5.46
N LEU A 74 -3.86 -13.74 4.40
CA LEU A 74 -4.79 -14.31 3.40
C LEU A 74 -5.89 -15.21 3.98
N PRO A 75 -5.62 -16.10 4.96
CA PRO A 75 -6.66 -16.92 5.56
C PRO A 75 -7.81 -16.11 6.16
N PHE A 76 -7.52 -14.88 6.58
CA PHE A 76 -8.48 -13.96 7.17
C PHE A 76 -9.11 -12.98 6.16
N MET A 77 -8.74 -13.10 4.88
CA MET A 77 -9.25 -12.32 3.75
C MET A 77 -10.11 -13.17 2.80
N GLU A 78 -10.71 -14.25 3.32
CA GLU A 78 -11.50 -15.23 2.56
C GLU A 78 -10.69 -16.02 1.49
N GLU A 79 -9.35 -15.98 1.57
CA GLU A 79 -8.43 -16.64 0.63
C GLU A 79 -7.69 -17.83 1.28
N SER A 80 -8.34 -18.55 2.20
CA SER A 80 -7.75 -19.72 2.89
C SER A 80 -7.35 -20.83 1.93
N ALA A 81 -8.23 -21.15 0.96
CA ALA A 81 -7.95 -22.16 -0.05
C ALA A 81 -6.73 -21.83 -0.91
N LEU A 82 -6.43 -20.55 -1.12
CA LEU A 82 -5.22 -20.10 -1.82
C LEU A 82 -4.00 -20.21 -0.90
N TYR A 83 -4.13 -19.80 0.36
CA TYR A 83 -3.07 -19.90 1.36
C TYR A 83 -2.58 -21.34 1.55
N ASP A 84 -3.50 -22.31 1.60
CA ASP A 84 -3.18 -23.74 1.77
C ASP A 84 -2.35 -24.33 0.61
N THR A 85 -2.27 -23.64 -0.53
CA THR A 85 -1.48 -24.09 -1.68
C THR A 85 0.02 -23.83 -1.58
N PHE A 86 0.47 -22.99 -0.64
CA PHE A 86 1.87 -22.66 -0.47
C PHE A 86 2.30 -22.65 1.00
N ASN A 87 3.60 -22.89 1.24
CA ASN A 87 4.16 -22.95 2.58
C ASN A 87 4.88 -21.65 2.92
N THR A 88 4.27 -20.80 3.74
CA THR A 88 4.90 -19.53 4.17
C THR A 88 6.03 -19.70 5.18
N ARG A 89 6.23 -20.91 5.71
CA ARG A 89 7.33 -21.27 6.63
C ARG A 89 8.58 -21.80 5.92
N ALA A 90 8.54 -21.89 4.60
CA ALA A 90 9.68 -22.30 3.78
C ALA A 90 10.03 -21.20 2.76
N PRO A 91 11.30 -21.13 2.33
CA PRO A 91 11.73 -20.29 1.23
C PRO A 91 10.81 -20.42 0.02
N MET A 92 10.32 -19.28 -0.47
CA MET A 92 9.50 -19.20 -1.67
C MET A 92 10.26 -19.81 -2.85
N ASN A 93 9.81 -20.98 -3.32
CA ASN A 93 10.44 -21.68 -4.43
C ASN A 93 10.01 -21.06 -5.75
N VAL A 94 10.72 -20.02 -6.18
CA VAL A 94 10.47 -19.33 -7.46
C VAL A 94 10.65 -20.21 -8.70
N GLY A 95 11.21 -21.42 -8.57
CA GLY A 95 11.28 -22.41 -9.66
C GLY A 95 10.02 -23.27 -9.79
N ASP A 96 9.14 -23.29 -8.79
CA ASP A 96 7.89 -24.04 -8.85
C ASP A 96 6.83 -23.30 -9.67
N THR A 97 6.50 -23.86 -10.83
CA THR A 97 5.49 -23.33 -11.74
C THR A 97 4.09 -23.26 -11.12
N THR A 98 3.76 -24.14 -10.17
CA THR A 98 2.45 -24.17 -9.48
C THR A 98 2.35 -22.97 -8.54
N LEU A 99 3.39 -22.75 -7.73
CA LEU A 99 3.51 -21.58 -6.87
C LEU A 99 3.40 -20.28 -7.66
N LEU A 100 4.15 -20.18 -8.77
CA LEU A 100 4.14 -19.02 -9.65
C LEU A 100 2.74 -18.75 -10.24
N ALA A 101 1.97 -19.79 -10.58
CA ALA A 101 0.60 -19.65 -11.04
C ALA A 101 -0.35 -19.14 -9.95
N ASN A 102 -0.15 -19.56 -8.70
CA ASN A 102 -0.97 -19.14 -7.56
C ASN A 102 -0.70 -17.69 -7.16
N ILE A 103 0.57 -17.26 -7.08
CA ILE A 103 0.92 -15.88 -6.72
C ILE A 103 0.57 -14.86 -7.82
N ARG A 104 0.28 -15.30 -9.05
CA ARG A 104 -0.21 -14.45 -10.14
C ARG A 104 -1.68 -14.04 -9.96
N ARG A 105 -2.44 -14.77 -9.13
CA ARG A 105 -3.87 -14.50 -8.94
C ARG A 105 -4.11 -13.08 -8.42
N THR A 106 -5.21 -12.50 -8.85
CA THR A 106 -5.68 -11.21 -8.37
C THR A 106 -6.59 -11.44 -7.16
N ILE A 107 -6.28 -10.76 -6.06
CA ILE A 107 -7.10 -10.77 -4.85
C ILE A 107 -7.88 -9.46 -4.82
N PRO A 108 -9.21 -9.47 -5.01
CA PRO A 108 -10.01 -8.26 -5.06
C PRO A 108 -9.87 -7.37 -3.81
N GLY A 109 -9.72 -7.99 -2.63
CA GLY A 109 -9.52 -7.28 -1.36
C GLY A 109 -8.23 -6.47 -1.28
N TYR A 110 -7.24 -6.75 -2.13
CA TYR A 110 -5.97 -6.02 -2.16
C TYR A 110 -5.89 -4.93 -3.24
N LEU A 111 -6.90 -4.83 -4.10
CA LEU A 111 -6.93 -3.81 -5.14
C LEU A 111 -7.84 -2.65 -4.75
N CYS A 112 -7.43 -1.43 -5.05
CA CYS A 112 -8.29 -0.26 -4.90
C CYS A 112 -9.01 0.00 -6.22
N PRO A 113 -10.36 -0.03 -6.27
CA PRO A 113 -11.14 0.25 -7.48
C PRO A 113 -10.88 1.61 -8.12
N ALA A 114 -10.37 2.57 -7.36
CA ALA A 114 -9.97 3.88 -7.88
C ALA A 114 -8.63 3.84 -8.62
N SER A 115 -7.79 2.86 -8.32
CA SER A 115 -6.52 2.68 -8.99
C SER A 115 -6.74 2.10 -10.38
N VAL A 116 -6.33 2.84 -11.41
CA VAL A 116 -6.24 2.35 -12.79
C VAL A 116 -4.81 2.00 -13.09
N ASP A 117 -4.23 1.13 -12.26
CA ASP A 117 -2.88 0.66 -12.49
C ASP A 117 -2.79 0.18 -13.93
N PRO A 118 -1.96 0.82 -14.78
CA PRO A 118 -1.77 0.29 -16.11
C PRO A 118 -1.40 -1.16 -15.90
N VAL A 119 -1.98 -2.03 -16.71
CA VAL A 119 -1.47 -3.38 -16.84
C VAL A 119 -0.05 -3.20 -17.37
N LYS A 120 0.91 -2.94 -16.48
CA LYS A 120 2.33 -2.99 -16.74
C LYS A 120 2.67 -4.48 -16.83
N ASP A 121 1.95 -5.21 -17.68
CA ASP A 121 2.23 -6.59 -18.03
C ASP A 121 3.65 -6.71 -18.58
N GLN A 122 4.29 -5.60 -18.94
CA GLN A 122 5.68 -5.53 -19.37
C GLN A 122 6.63 -4.90 -18.33
N SER A 123 6.17 -4.47 -17.14
CA SER A 123 7.11 -3.99 -16.12
C SER A 123 7.94 -5.16 -15.62
N PRO A 124 9.27 -5.13 -15.79
CA PRO A 124 10.12 -6.16 -15.22
C PRO A 124 10.01 -6.16 -13.68
N ASP A 125 9.65 -5.00 -13.09
CA ASP A 125 9.40 -4.76 -11.66
C ASP A 125 8.47 -5.76 -10.94
N ILE A 126 7.57 -6.42 -11.64
CA ILE A 126 6.55 -7.30 -11.01
C ILE A 126 6.63 -8.75 -11.48
N ARG A 127 7.76 -9.14 -12.09
CA ARG A 127 7.93 -10.48 -12.68
C ARG A 127 9.05 -11.26 -11.99
N VAL A 128 8.76 -12.50 -11.61
CA VAL A 128 9.71 -13.51 -11.16
C VAL A 128 9.77 -14.60 -12.22
N ASN A 129 10.96 -14.93 -12.73
CA ASN A 129 11.13 -15.99 -13.75
C ASN A 129 10.17 -15.87 -14.94
N GLY A 130 9.91 -14.63 -15.39
CA GLY A 130 8.98 -14.36 -16.49
C GLY A 130 7.49 -14.42 -16.12
N VAL A 131 7.13 -14.78 -14.89
CA VAL A 131 5.75 -14.80 -14.39
C VAL A 131 5.44 -13.53 -13.60
N ARG A 132 4.32 -12.88 -13.94
CA ARG A 132 3.82 -11.69 -13.25
C ARG A 132 3.17 -12.07 -11.92
N ILE A 133 3.56 -11.41 -10.83
CA ILE A 133 2.89 -11.54 -9.52
C ILE A 133 1.62 -10.66 -9.51
N GLY A 134 0.59 -11.09 -8.77
CA GLY A 134 -0.60 -10.30 -8.51
C GLY A 134 -0.28 -8.99 -7.78
N LEU A 135 -0.95 -7.91 -8.18
CA LEU A 135 -0.72 -6.59 -7.58
C LEU A 135 -1.46 -6.43 -6.26
N ALA A 136 -0.99 -5.48 -5.46
CA ALA A 136 -1.65 -4.91 -4.29
C ALA A 136 -1.57 -3.38 -4.35
N ASN A 137 -2.67 -2.73 -3.99
CA ASN A 137 -2.76 -1.28 -3.81
C ASN A 137 -2.74 -0.85 -2.35
N TYR A 138 -2.68 -1.79 -1.42
CA TYR A 138 -2.55 -1.51 0.01
C TYR A 138 -1.21 -2.01 0.48
N ILE A 139 -0.44 -1.10 1.05
CA ILE A 139 0.94 -1.34 1.49
C ILE A 139 1.08 -1.02 2.97
N ALA A 140 1.87 -1.79 3.67
CA ALA A 140 2.17 -1.63 5.08
C ALA A 140 3.21 -0.53 5.31
N PHE A 141 3.20 0.13 6.47
CA PHE A 141 4.27 1.03 6.88
C PHE A 141 5.38 0.29 7.62
N SER A 142 6.63 0.50 7.17
CA SER A 142 7.81 -0.05 7.84
C SER A 142 8.42 0.89 8.88
N GLY A 143 7.87 2.10 9.03
CA GLY A 143 8.36 3.14 9.94
C GLY A 143 8.94 4.33 9.20
N SER A 144 9.63 5.19 9.95
CA SER A 144 10.15 6.46 9.43
C SER A 144 11.52 6.35 8.76
N GLN A 145 12.22 5.23 8.96
CA GLN A 145 13.53 4.97 8.36
C GLN A 145 13.44 4.15 7.06
N ASP A 146 14.50 4.24 6.25
CA ASP A 146 14.65 3.39 5.07
C ASP A 146 15.25 2.03 5.46
N LEU A 147 14.37 1.07 5.75
CA LEU A 147 14.71 -0.29 6.18
C LEU A 147 14.92 -1.24 4.99
N ARG A 148 15.42 -0.74 3.86
CA ARG A 148 15.57 -1.50 2.60
C ARG A 148 16.42 -2.76 2.68
N CYS A 149 17.40 -2.77 3.57
CA CYS A 149 18.39 -3.85 3.72
C CYS A 149 18.81 -4.06 5.18
N THR A 150 18.01 -3.54 6.13
CA THR A 150 18.36 -3.54 7.55
C THR A 150 17.10 -3.41 8.39
N SER A 151 17.08 -4.08 9.53
CA SER A 151 16.11 -3.84 10.61
C SER A 151 16.66 -2.90 11.69
N SER A 152 17.91 -2.47 11.57
CA SER A 152 18.52 -1.53 12.53
C SER A 152 17.80 -0.19 12.49
N GLY A 153 17.27 0.24 13.64
CA GLY A 153 16.48 1.46 13.75
C GLY A 153 15.02 1.33 13.31
N ALA A 154 14.51 0.10 13.13
CA ALA A 154 13.11 -0.14 12.83
C ALA A 154 12.19 0.38 13.94
N ASN A 155 11.25 1.24 13.56
CA ASN A 155 10.33 1.90 14.48
C ASN A 155 8.87 1.90 14.00
N GLY A 156 8.56 1.25 12.89
CA GLY A 156 7.18 1.01 12.45
C GLY A 156 6.64 -0.35 12.88
N LEU A 157 5.41 -0.65 12.44
CA LEU A 157 4.75 -1.92 12.75
C LEU A 157 5.28 -3.10 11.91
N PHE A 158 5.54 -2.86 10.63
CA PHE A 158 5.82 -3.91 9.65
C PHE A 158 7.19 -3.75 9.01
N PHE A 159 8.20 -4.33 9.64
CA PHE A 159 9.57 -4.36 9.12
C PHE A 159 10.02 -5.81 8.87
N TRP A 160 11.31 -6.01 8.69
CA TRP A 160 11.92 -7.30 8.39
C TRP A 160 11.85 -8.24 9.59
N ASP A 161 11.29 -9.43 9.39
CA ASP A 161 11.04 -10.44 10.41
C ASP A 161 10.39 -9.86 11.67
N SER A 162 9.56 -8.82 11.49
CA SER A 162 8.93 -8.12 12.61
C SER A 162 7.92 -9.02 13.31
N ASP A 163 7.97 -9.04 14.62
CA ASP A 163 7.05 -9.73 15.53
C ASP A 163 6.35 -8.72 16.46
N THR A 164 6.12 -7.49 15.95
CA THR A 164 5.54 -6.39 16.70
C THR A 164 4.22 -6.78 17.36
N THR A 165 4.09 -6.52 18.65
CA THR A 165 2.84 -6.74 19.40
C THR A 165 2.06 -5.44 19.55
N PHE A 166 0.76 -5.51 19.86
CA PHE A 166 -0.04 -4.30 20.08
C PHE A 166 0.39 -3.54 21.34
N GLU A 167 0.95 -4.25 22.32
CA GLU A 167 1.52 -3.72 23.56
C GLU A 167 2.76 -2.84 23.30
N GLU A 168 3.50 -3.11 22.24
CA GLU A 168 4.65 -2.30 21.82
C GLU A 168 4.25 -0.97 21.14
N VAL A 169 2.96 -0.78 20.85
CA VAL A 169 2.44 0.43 20.20
C VAL A 169 2.06 1.47 21.26
N LEU A 170 3.09 2.09 21.85
CA LEU A 170 2.95 3.02 22.98
C LEU A 170 2.25 4.33 22.60
N ASP A 171 2.32 4.75 21.34
CA ASP A 171 1.68 6.00 20.87
C ASP A 171 0.15 5.84 20.67
N GLY A 172 -0.34 4.60 20.78
CA GLY A 172 -1.74 4.22 20.71
C GLY A 172 -2.14 3.68 19.33
N LEU A 173 -2.89 2.58 19.32
CA LEU A 173 -3.28 1.87 18.09
C LEU A 173 -4.06 2.73 17.09
N SER A 174 -4.84 3.70 17.57
CA SER A 174 -5.63 4.63 16.73
C SER A 174 -4.80 5.76 16.12
N LYS A 175 -3.53 5.86 16.51
CA LYS A 175 -2.57 6.91 16.14
C LYS A 175 -1.37 6.40 15.37
N THR A 176 -1.16 5.08 15.32
CA THR A 176 -0.13 4.46 14.47
C THR A 176 -0.74 3.88 13.20
N ALA A 177 -0.23 4.29 12.05
CA ALA A 177 -0.65 3.83 10.73
C ALA A 177 -0.05 2.45 10.42
N ALA A 178 -0.92 1.53 10.01
CA ALA A 178 -0.59 0.17 9.64
C ALA A 178 -0.43 0.03 8.12
N PHE A 179 -1.44 0.42 7.34
CA PHE A 179 -1.45 0.33 5.89
C PHE A 179 -1.87 1.65 5.23
N THR A 180 -1.51 1.82 3.96
CA THR A 180 -1.92 2.96 3.13
C THR A 180 -2.18 2.53 1.69
N GLU A 181 -2.87 3.37 0.95
CA GLU A 181 -3.02 3.23 -0.50
C GLU A 181 -1.72 3.54 -1.27
N ARG A 182 -1.45 2.76 -2.31
CA ARG A 182 -0.44 3.03 -3.35
C ARG A 182 -0.96 2.59 -4.72
N THR A 183 -0.87 3.50 -5.68
CA THR A 183 -1.12 3.22 -7.10
C THR A 183 0.19 3.20 -7.88
N GLY A 184 0.26 2.36 -8.91
CA GLY A 184 1.33 2.25 -9.90
C GLY A 184 1.19 3.13 -11.14
N VAL A 185 0.38 4.20 -11.10
CA VAL A 185 0.23 5.18 -12.18
C VAL A 185 1.21 6.35 -12.03
N THR A 186 1.39 7.12 -13.10
CA THR A 186 2.12 8.39 -13.04
C THR A 186 1.20 9.48 -12.48
N ILE A 187 1.58 10.07 -11.34
CA ILE A 187 0.90 11.23 -10.74
C ILE A 187 1.86 12.41 -10.80
N ASN A 188 1.41 13.53 -11.35
CA ASN A 188 2.18 14.78 -11.42
C ASN A 188 3.60 14.62 -12.02
N GLY A 189 3.79 13.68 -12.96
CA GLY A 189 5.09 13.41 -13.58
C GLY A 189 5.98 12.41 -12.82
N THR A 190 5.56 11.94 -11.65
CA THR A 190 6.23 10.87 -10.88
C THR A 190 5.57 9.54 -11.15
N ASN A 191 6.35 8.58 -11.66
CA ASN A 191 5.89 7.21 -11.94
C ASN A 191 5.87 6.39 -10.63
N HIS A 192 4.73 6.36 -9.94
CA HIS A 192 4.57 5.50 -8.77
C HIS A 192 4.55 4.03 -9.18
N ARG A 193 4.83 3.15 -8.21
CA ARG A 193 4.92 1.71 -8.46
C ARG A 193 3.88 0.96 -7.63
N ALA A 194 3.09 0.11 -8.27
CA ALA A 194 2.16 -0.76 -7.56
C ALA A 194 2.93 -1.76 -6.69
N ALA A 195 2.33 -2.24 -5.61
CA ALA A 195 2.89 -3.36 -4.86
C ALA A 195 2.49 -4.71 -5.48
N VAL A 196 3.14 -5.79 -5.04
CA VAL A 196 2.69 -7.17 -5.23
C VAL A 196 2.17 -7.72 -3.91
N TRP A 197 1.26 -8.70 -3.90
CA TRP A 197 0.69 -9.18 -2.62
C TRP A 197 1.42 -10.36 -1.98
N ALA A 198 2.09 -11.22 -2.76
CA ALA A 198 2.56 -12.51 -2.26
C ALA A 198 3.91 -12.41 -1.53
N GLY A 199 4.93 -11.93 -2.22
CA GLY A 199 6.29 -12.02 -1.72
C GLY A 199 7.33 -11.69 -2.78
N VAL A 200 8.56 -11.51 -2.33
CA VAL A 200 9.72 -11.13 -3.13
C VAL A 200 10.94 -11.87 -2.56
N SER A 201 11.93 -12.26 -3.36
CA SER A 201 13.18 -12.78 -2.78
C SER A 201 14.06 -11.64 -2.26
N HIS A 202 15.05 -11.98 -1.43
CA HIS A 202 15.82 -11.06 -0.62
C HIS A 202 16.34 -9.84 -1.43
N PRO A 203 15.92 -8.61 -1.11
CA PRO A 203 16.19 -7.42 -1.93
C PRO A 203 17.65 -6.94 -1.93
N CYS A 204 18.54 -7.60 -1.18
CA CYS A 204 19.91 -7.17 -0.92
C CYS A 204 20.98 -8.22 -1.27
N SER A 205 20.59 -9.41 -1.74
CA SER A 205 21.51 -10.34 -2.39
C SER A 205 21.58 -10.02 -3.88
N SER A 206 22.70 -9.47 -4.34
CA SER A 206 22.97 -8.99 -5.70
C SER A 206 23.01 -10.06 -6.81
N THR A 207 22.48 -11.26 -6.56
CA THR A 207 22.64 -12.41 -7.43
C THR A 207 21.38 -12.60 -8.28
N ASN A 208 21.28 -11.81 -9.35
CA ASN A 208 20.44 -12.02 -10.54
C ASN A 208 18.91 -11.88 -10.37
N GLY A 209 18.34 -10.78 -10.90
CA GLY A 209 16.93 -10.72 -11.35
C GLY A 209 15.90 -10.04 -10.44
N PHE A 210 16.26 -9.59 -9.23
CA PHE A 210 15.29 -9.21 -8.19
C PHE A 210 15.20 -7.71 -7.85
N ASP A 211 16.06 -6.86 -8.42
CA ASP A 211 16.02 -5.38 -8.25
C ASP A 211 14.66 -4.77 -8.61
N ASN A 212 14.01 -5.42 -9.57
CA ASN A 212 12.70 -5.11 -10.08
C ASN A 212 11.61 -5.33 -9.01
N ILE A 213 11.64 -6.48 -8.34
CA ILE A 213 10.61 -6.86 -7.38
C ILE A 213 10.81 -6.14 -6.04
N ARG A 214 12.05 -5.75 -5.71
CA ARG A 214 12.32 -4.74 -4.68
C ARG A 214 11.52 -3.45 -4.90
N ASN A 215 11.25 -3.08 -6.16
CA ASN A 215 10.50 -1.88 -6.48
C ASN A 215 8.98 -2.06 -6.34
N ALA A 216 8.51 -3.31 -6.27
CA ALA A 216 7.10 -3.67 -6.09
C ALA A 216 6.77 -4.13 -4.66
N GLN A 217 7.61 -3.82 -3.68
CA GLN A 217 7.41 -4.23 -2.29
C GLN A 217 6.13 -3.66 -1.67
N THR A 218 5.48 -4.41 -0.79
CA THR A 218 4.28 -4.02 -0.02
C THR A 218 4.54 -3.01 1.08
N GLN A 219 5.71 -2.38 1.14
CA GLN A 219 6.07 -1.48 2.23
C GLN A 219 6.23 -0.04 1.75
N ALA A 220 5.65 0.91 2.49
CA ALA A 220 5.83 2.34 2.32
C ALA A 220 7.09 2.81 3.08
N ARG A 221 7.92 3.63 2.43
CA ARG A 221 9.19 4.13 2.99
C ARG A 221 9.06 5.61 3.32
N VAL A 222 8.83 5.95 4.58
CA VAL A 222 8.40 7.31 4.96
C VAL A 222 9.55 8.33 4.92
N GLY A 223 10.79 7.93 5.21
CA GLY A 223 11.97 8.81 5.24
C GLY A 223 12.21 9.62 3.95
N TRP A 224 11.59 9.22 2.84
CA TRP A 224 11.72 9.82 1.51
C TRP A 224 10.41 9.88 0.74
N SER A 225 9.23 9.81 1.39
CA SER A 225 7.97 9.65 0.65
C SER A 225 6.77 10.37 1.26
N MET A 226 6.54 11.61 0.83
CA MET A 226 5.26 12.31 1.03
C MET A 226 4.16 11.70 0.15
N ILE A 227 2.90 11.97 0.51
CA ILE A 227 1.72 11.50 -0.23
C ILE A 227 1.68 12.16 -1.62
N ASN A 228 1.48 11.35 -2.67
CA ASN A 228 1.41 11.82 -4.07
C ASN A 228 2.61 12.69 -4.51
N ALA A 229 3.77 12.49 -3.87
CA ALA A 229 4.92 13.38 -4.00
C ALA A 229 5.50 13.42 -5.42
N VAL A 230 6.05 14.57 -5.76
CA VAL A 230 6.64 14.88 -7.07
C VAL A 230 8.17 14.81 -7.02
N ASN A 231 8.74 13.60 -7.02
CA ASN A 231 10.17 13.36 -7.34
C ASN A 231 10.47 11.85 -7.48
N SER A 232 11.48 11.51 -8.27
CA SER A 232 11.98 10.15 -8.53
C SER A 232 12.33 9.31 -7.30
N GLY A 233 12.66 9.93 -6.15
CA GLY A 233 12.93 9.23 -4.89
C GLY A 233 11.69 8.76 -4.11
N TYR A 234 10.49 9.25 -4.47
CA TYR A 234 9.27 9.12 -3.69
C TYR A 234 8.26 8.12 -4.30
N GLN A 235 8.69 7.37 -5.33
CA GLN A 235 7.86 6.44 -6.11
C GLN A 235 7.28 5.27 -5.30
N PHE A 236 7.82 5.02 -4.11
CA PHE A 236 7.48 3.92 -3.21
C PHE A 236 6.56 4.35 -2.06
N GLY A 237 6.24 5.63 -2.00
CA GLY A 237 5.37 6.24 -1.00
C GLY A 237 3.88 5.92 -1.14
N PRO A 238 3.08 6.42 -0.20
CA PRO A 238 1.64 6.48 -0.36
C PRO A 238 1.25 7.25 -1.61
N SER A 239 0.33 6.70 -2.38
CA SER A 239 -0.23 7.39 -3.53
C SER A 239 -1.65 6.91 -3.83
N SER A 240 -2.51 7.83 -4.26
CA SER A 240 -3.85 7.45 -4.71
C SER A 240 -4.36 8.35 -5.83
N LEU A 241 -5.34 7.85 -6.57
CA LEU A 241 -6.10 8.64 -7.54
C LEU A 241 -7.33 9.33 -6.92
N HIS A 242 -7.46 9.28 -5.59
CA HIS A 242 -8.43 10.10 -4.89
C HIS A 242 -7.93 11.55 -4.84
N SER A 243 -8.85 12.50 -4.87
CA SER A 243 -8.50 13.92 -4.80
C SER A 243 -7.98 14.30 -3.41
N GLY A 244 -6.73 14.75 -3.32
CA GLY A 244 -6.22 15.49 -2.15
C GLY A 244 -5.67 14.67 -0.99
N GLY A 245 -5.39 13.37 -1.18
CA GLY A 245 -4.87 12.53 -0.10
C GLY A 245 -4.96 11.02 -0.34
N VAL A 246 -4.82 10.25 0.73
CA VAL A 246 -4.91 8.79 0.75
C VAL A 246 -5.72 8.32 1.95
N ASN A 247 -6.30 7.13 1.86
CA ASN A 247 -6.82 6.43 3.02
C ASN A 247 -5.68 5.66 3.71
N MET A 248 -5.59 5.81 5.03
CA MET A 248 -4.66 5.08 5.89
C MET A 248 -5.44 4.22 6.88
N LEU A 249 -5.08 2.95 6.97
CA LEU A 249 -5.53 2.04 8.01
C LEU A 249 -4.65 2.25 9.24
N MET A 250 -5.27 2.48 10.38
CA MET A 250 -4.62 2.57 11.68
C MET A 250 -4.49 1.18 12.32
N ALA A 251 -3.60 1.03 13.28
CA ALA A 251 -3.36 -0.25 13.95
C ALA A 251 -4.59 -0.78 14.72
N ASP A 252 -5.51 0.10 15.11
CA ASP A 252 -6.80 -0.28 15.73
C ASP A 252 -7.86 -0.79 14.73
N GLY A 253 -7.54 -0.82 13.43
CA GLY A 253 -8.47 -1.23 12.37
C GLY A 253 -9.36 -0.10 11.84
N SER A 254 -9.29 1.11 12.40
CA SER A 254 -9.97 2.28 11.87
C SER A 254 -9.27 2.79 10.60
N VAL A 255 -10.03 3.42 9.70
CA VAL A 255 -9.47 4.01 8.47
C VAL A 255 -9.67 5.51 8.52
N ARG A 256 -8.57 6.26 8.35
CA ARG A 256 -8.53 7.72 8.35
C ARG A 256 -8.13 8.25 6.99
N TRP A 257 -8.66 9.42 6.66
CA TRP A 257 -8.22 10.16 5.49
C TRP A 257 -7.05 11.05 5.86
N VAL A 258 -5.94 10.95 5.13
CA VAL A 258 -4.76 11.79 5.33
C VAL A 258 -4.53 12.63 4.09
N SER A 259 -4.53 13.95 4.27
CA SER A 259 -4.37 14.87 3.16
C SER A 259 -2.94 14.89 2.63
N GLU A 260 -2.77 15.11 1.33
CA GLU A 260 -1.46 15.32 0.72
C GLU A 260 -0.73 16.59 1.21
N THR A 261 -1.44 17.49 1.87
CA THR A 261 -0.88 18.70 2.51
C THR A 261 -0.43 18.47 3.95
N ILE A 262 -0.47 17.22 4.45
CA ILE A 262 0.06 16.87 5.77
C ILE A 262 1.51 17.34 5.89
N ASP A 263 1.90 17.81 7.07
CA ASP A 263 3.30 18.05 7.37
C ASP A 263 4.06 16.72 7.27
N ALA A 264 4.84 16.61 6.20
CA ALA A 264 5.74 15.51 5.91
C ALA A 264 7.17 16.04 5.67
N SER A 265 7.51 17.18 6.28
CA SER A 265 8.87 17.71 6.24
C SER A 265 9.87 16.68 6.80
N ASN A 266 10.95 16.44 6.06
CA ASN A 266 11.96 15.41 6.36
C ASN A 266 13.28 16.00 6.90
N ASN A 267 13.21 17.16 7.55
CA ASN A 267 14.40 17.86 8.02
C ASN A 267 14.94 17.19 9.29
N SER A 268 16.17 16.68 9.25
CA SER A 268 16.85 16.00 10.36
C SER A 268 17.13 16.87 11.59
N THR A 269 16.72 18.15 11.57
CA THR A 269 17.03 19.18 12.57
C THR A 269 15.78 19.87 13.15
N GLN A 270 14.57 19.41 12.83
CA GLN A 270 13.29 19.94 13.34
C GLN A 270 12.54 18.82 14.10
N PRO A 271 11.54 19.13 14.95
CA PRO A 271 10.64 18.09 15.46
C PRO A 271 10.08 17.27 14.28
N LYS A 272 9.99 15.95 14.47
CA LYS A 272 9.50 15.03 13.42
C LYS A 272 8.13 15.51 12.95
N SER A 273 7.94 15.53 11.64
CA SER A 273 6.68 15.96 11.04
C SER A 273 5.55 15.00 11.39
N LEU A 274 4.31 15.48 11.37
CA LEU A 274 3.13 14.70 11.78
C LEU A 274 3.06 13.35 11.04
N TYR A 275 3.35 13.34 9.75
CA TYR A 275 3.36 12.12 8.95
C TYR A 275 4.42 11.10 9.41
N PHE A 276 5.57 11.56 9.92
CA PHE A 276 6.61 10.68 10.47
C PHE A 276 6.17 10.08 11.80
N LEU A 277 5.54 10.87 12.67
CA LEU A 277 5.04 10.37 13.94
C LEU A 277 3.91 9.34 13.75
N LEU A 278 3.09 9.49 12.69
CA LEU A 278 2.02 8.53 12.40
C LEU A 278 2.49 7.12 12.08
N VAL A 279 3.72 6.95 11.59
CA VAL A 279 4.20 5.64 11.14
C VAL A 279 5.12 4.98 12.16
N GLU A 280 5.42 5.67 13.27
CA GLU A 280 6.20 5.16 14.39
C GLU A 280 5.27 4.53 15.44
N LYS A 281 5.74 3.46 16.08
CA LYS A 281 4.96 2.71 17.08
C LYS A 281 5.14 3.22 18.51
N ALA A 282 6.29 3.83 18.81
CA ALA A 282 6.70 4.20 20.17
C ALA A 282 7.67 5.39 20.18
N ASP A 283 7.27 6.51 19.59
CA ASP A 283 8.02 7.76 19.62
C ASP A 283 7.79 8.59 20.90
N GLY A 284 6.73 8.27 21.66
CA GLY A 284 6.40 8.91 22.93
C GLY A 284 5.82 10.33 22.80
N GLN A 285 5.45 10.75 21.59
CA GLN A 285 4.94 12.08 21.30
C GLN A 285 3.42 12.08 21.16
N VAL A 286 2.79 13.15 21.65
CA VAL A 286 1.34 13.32 21.50
C VAL A 286 1.06 13.88 20.11
N LEU A 287 0.42 13.08 19.26
CA LEU A 287 -0.06 13.57 17.96
C LEU A 287 -1.14 14.64 18.15
N PRO A 288 -1.04 15.80 17.46
CA PRO A 288 -2.16 16.73 17.31
C PRO A 288 -3.33 16.05 16.58
N SER A 289 -4.56 16.56 16.71
CA SER A 289 -5.70 16.02 15.97
C SER A 289 -5.54 16.24 14.46
N PHE A 290 -5.72 15.20 13.65
CA PHE A 290 -5.66 15.21 12.19
C PHE A 290 -6.76 14.34 11.58
#